data_AF-A0A661CYC9-F1
#
_entry.id   AF-A0A661CYC9-F1
#
_cell.length_a   1.000
_cell.length_b   1.000
_cell.length_c   1.000
_cell.angle_alpha   90.00
_cell.angle_beta   90.00
_cell.angle_gamma   90.00
#
_symmetry.space_group_name_H-M   'P 1'
#
loop_
_entity.id
_entity.type
_entity.pdbx_description
1 polymer ?
#
loop_
_entity_poly.entity_id
_entity_poly.type
_entity_poly.pdbx_seq_one_letter_code
_entity_poly.pdbx_strand_id
1 'polypeptide(L)'
;METVFCFRERQRFKYQLISRIRCTARIHCAKVLGYGLLAFYSRQYEGEPSLTLFFTLIGWVTLLTVGVYAYYLHNKDMELSVGRLIFWAVLFRGCGLLGVPLFEDDFYRYLWDGYRFAEAGTPYGIPPAQFFTDTTITHI
;
A
#
# COMPACT_ATOMS: atom_id res chain seq x y z
N MET A 1 7.54 50.38 15.66
CA MET A 1 7.93 49.63 14.43
C MET A 1 8.08 48.13 14.69
N GLU A 2 8.60 47.69 15.85
CA GLU A 2 8.80 46.27 16.18
C GLU A 2 7.52 45.41 16.25
N THR A 3 6.41 45.98 16.70
CA THR A 3 5.11 45.27 16.80
C THR A 3 4.55 44.85 15.44
N VAL A 4 4.74 45.66 14.40
CA VAL A 4 4.31 45.37 13.03
C VAL A 4 5.18 44.28 12.40
N PHE A 5 6.48 44.27 12.70
CA PHE A 5 7.42 43.24 12.23
C PHE A 5 7.11 41.87 12.83
N CYS A 6 6.91 41.80 14.15
CA CYS A 6 6.53 40.58 14.86
C CYS A 6 5.18 40.01 14.39
N PHE A 7 4.20 40.86 14.08
CA PHE A 7 2.92 40.42 13.52
C PHE A 7 3.10 39.84 12.11
N ARG A 8 3.90 40.49 11.25
CA ARG A 8 4.17 40.05 9.88
C ARG A 8 4.88 38.69 9.84
N GLU A 9 5.83 38.45 10.74
CA GLU A 9 6.51 37.15 10.84
C GLU A 9 5.59 36.04 11.36
N ARG A 10 4.73 36.32 12.35
CA ARG A 10 3.71 35.36 12.81
C ARG A 10 2.73 34.96 11.71
N GLN A 11 2.31 35.91 10.87
CA GLN A 11 1.45 35.63 9.72
C GLN A 11 2.16 34.78 8.66
N ARG A 12 3.45 35.07 8.39
CA ARG A 12 4.27 34.32 7.44
C ARG A 12 4.48 32.87 7.90
N PHE A 13 4.73 32.66 9.19
CA PHE A 13 4.85 31.32 9.78
C PHE A 13 3.54 30.53 9.69
N LYS A 14 2.39 31.13 10.06
CA LYS A 14 1.07 30.49 9.93
C LYS A 14 0.77 30.10 8.48
N TYR A 15 1.07 30.97 7.51
CA TYR A 15 0.81 30.70 6.10
C TYR A 15 1.68 29.54 5.58
N GLN A 16 2.96 29.50 5.96
CA GLN A 16 3.86 28.39 5.61
C GLN A 16 3.44 27.08 6.29
N LEU A 17 3.00 27.13 7.56
CA LEU A 17 2.50 25.94 8.24
C LEU A 17 1.23 25.39 7.54
N ILE A 18 0.27 26.26 7.22
CA ILE A 18 -0.97 25.87 6.52
C ILE A 18 -0.70 25.33 5.12
N SER A 19 0.27 25.86 4.38
CA SER A 19 0.63 25.33 3.05
C SER A 19 1.27 23.94 3.15
N ARG A 20 2.18 23.72 4.10
CA ARG A 20 2.81 22.41 4.35
C ARG A 20 1.80 21.35 4.78
N ILE A 21 0.87 21.71 5.67
CA ILE A 21 -0.23 20.83 6.10
C ILE A 21 -1.11 20.41 4.92
N ARG A 22 -1.50 21.36 4.07
CA ARG A 22 -2.32 21.06 2.88
C ARG A 22 -1.57 20.17 1.88
N CYS A 23 -0.26 20.37 1.72
CA CYS A 23 0.56 19.55 0.85
C CYS A 23 0.62 18.09 1.32
N THR A 24 0.95 17.84 2.59
CA THR A 24 1.02 16.48 3.13
C THR A 24 -0.35 15.80 3.13
N ALA A 25 -1.42 16.52 3.46
CA ALA A 25 -2.78 15.99 3.40
C ALA A 25 -3.16 15.49 2.00
N ARG A 26 -2.82 16.23 0.93
CA ARG A 26 -3.06 15.80 -0.47
C ARG A 26 -2.33 14.49 -0.79
N ILE A 27 -1.08 14.35 -0.34
CA ILE A 27 -0.32 13.12 -0.53
C ILE A 27 -0.96 11.95 0.23
N HIS A 28 -1.42 12.17 1.46
CA HIS A 28 -2.14 11.14 2.21
C HIS A 28 -3.45 10.73 1.54
N CYS A 29 -4.23 11.68 1.00
CA CYS A 29 -5.43 11.35 0.21
C CYS A 29 -5.10 10.49 -1.02
N ALA A 30 -4.01 10.79 -1.74
CA ALA A 30 -3.56 9.97 -2.87
C ALA A 30 -3.15 8.55 -2.46
N LYS A 31 -2.64 8.36 -1.23
CA LYS A 31 -2.37 7.03 -0.66
C LYS A 31 -3.65 6.30 -0.26
N VAL A 32 -4.63 7.00 0.32
CA VAL A 32 -5.96 6.43 0.61
C VAL A 32 -6.59 5.94 -0.69
N LEU A 33 -6.50 6.73 -1.76
CA LEU A 33 -6.98 6.31 -3.08
C LEU A 33 -6.25 5.05 -3.57
N GLY A 34 -4.92 4.98 -3.45
CA GLY A 34 -4.16 3.80 -3.83
C GLY A 34 -4.59 2.53 -3.07
N TYR A 35 -4.72 2.62 -1.74
CA TYR A 35 -5.22 1.51 -0.93
C TYR A 35 -6.68 1.16 -1.22
N GLY A 36 -7.53 2.17 -1.46
CA GLY A 36 -8.94 1.97 -1.82
C GLY A 36 -9.09 1.28 -3.17
N LEU A 37 -8.26 1.63 -4.16
CA LEU A 37 -8.20 0.92 -5.45
C LEU A 37 -7.73 -0.52 -5.27
N LEU A 38 -6.71 -0.76 -4.44
CA LEU A 38 -6.25 -2.11 -4.13
C LEU A 38 -7.39 -2.96 -3.52
N ALA A 39 -8.09 -2.41 -2.53
CA ALA A 39 -9.24 -3.05 -1.91
C ALA A 39 -10.39 -3.28 -2.90
N PHE A 40 -10.69 -2.31 -3.76
CA PHE A 40 -11.71 -2.44 -4.79
C PHE A 40 -11.37 -3.55 -5.80
N TYR A 41 -10.15 -3.54 -6.35
CA TYR A 41 -9.71 -4.54 -7.32
C TYR A 41 -9.58 -5.93 -6.72
N SER A 42 -9.28 -6.04 -5.43
CA SER A 42 -9.28 -7.34 -4.75
C SER A 42 -10.64 -8.04 -4.79
N ARG A 43 -11.75 -7.30 -4.93
CA ARG A 43 -13.12 -7.85 -4.85
C ARG A 43 -13.81 -8.06 -6.20
N GLN A 44 -13.33 -7.42 -7.26
CA GLN A 44 -14.06 -7.35 -8.54
C GLN A 44 -13.78 -8.51 -9.49
N TYR A 45 -12.59 -9.10 -9.42
CA TYR A 45 -12.21 -10.16 -10.33
C TYR A 45 -12.52 -11.53 -9.73
N GLU A 46 -13.10 -12.42 -10.53
CA GLU A 46 -13.23 -13.86 -10.22
C GLU A 46 -11.86 -14.57 -10.09
N GLY A 47 -10.77 -13.83 -10.30
CA GLY A 47 -9.38 -14.24 -10.06
C GLY A 47 -8.54 -13.07 -9.56
N GLU A 48 -7.24 -13.29 -9.40
CA GLU A 48 -6.33 -12.29 -8.82
C GLU A 48 -6.08 -11.09 -9.77
N PRO A 49 -5.88 -9.87 -9.23
CA PRO A 49 -5.48 -8.73 -10.04
C PRO A 49 -4.14 -9.00 -10.72
N SER A 50 -3.95 -8.45 -11.92
CA SER A 50 -2.67 -8.61 -12.62
C SER A 50 -1.49 -8.10 -11.78
N LEU A 51 -0.37 -8.83 -11.81
CA LEU A 51 0.86 -8.47 -11.11
C LEU A 51 1.29 -7.04 -11.42
N THR A 52 1.17 -6.61 -12.67
CA THR A 52 1.48 -5.23 -13.08
C THR A 52 0.63 -4.20 -12.36
N LEU A 53 -0.68 -4.43 -12.24
CA LEU A 53 -1.58 -3.53 -11.52
C LEU A 53 -1.23 -3.50 -10.04
N PHE A 54 -1.04 -4.67 -9.42
CA PHE A 54 -0.66 -4.79 -8.02
C PHE A 54 0.64 -4.04 -7.70
N PHE A 55 1.71 -4.31 -8.44
CA PHE A 55 3.00 -3.65 -8.23
C PHE A 55 2.97 -2.16 -8.54
N THR A 56 2.15 -1.73 -9.50
CA THR A 56 1.97 -0.30 -9.80
C THR A 56 1.31 0.42 -8.63
N LEU A 57 0.23 -0.15 -8.06
CA LEU A 57 -0.47 0.45 -6.92
C LEU A 57 0.37 0.43 -5.64
N ILE A 58 1.05 -0.69 -5.35
CA ILE A 58 1.97 -0.78 -4.21
C ILE A 58 3.14 0.17 -4.40
N GLY A 59 3.75 0.21 -5.58
CA GLY A 59 4.83 1.13 -5.94
C GLY A 59 4.42 2.59 -5.76
N TRP A 60 3.25 2.98 -6.25
CA TRP A 60 2.67 4.31 -6.05
C TRP A 60 2.56 4.67 -4.56
N VAL A 61 1.94 3.82 -3.74
CA VAL A 61 1.73 4.10 -2.31
C VAL A 61 3.07 4.15 -1.56
N THR A 62 4.02 3.31 -1.96
CA THR A 62 5.36 3.22 -1.38
C THR A 62 6.16 4.48 -1.68
N LEU A 63 6.21 4.92 -2.94
CA LEU A 63 6.90 6.13 -3.36
C LEU A 63 6.37 7.37 -2.64
N LEU A 64 5.04 7.50 -2.51
CA LEU A 64 4.43 8.58 -1.75
C LEU A 64 4.79 8.52 -0.25
N THR A 65 4.93 7.32 0.31
CA THR A 65 5.31 7.14 1.72
C THR A 65 6.77 7.51 1.96
N VAL A 66 7.68 7.01 1.12
CA VAL A 66 9.10 7.37 1.18
C VAL A 66 9.30 8.86 0.93
N GLY A 67 8.60 9.45 -0.04
CA GLY A 67 8.67 10.88 -0.33
C GLY A 67 8.21 11.75 0.85
N VAL A 68 7.12 11.38 1.51
CA VAL A 68 6.67 12.07 2.73
C VAL A 68 7.68 11.90 3.86
N TYR A 69 8.21 10.68 4.07
CA TYR A 69 9.22 10.42 5.09
C TYR A 69 10.50 11.24 4.86
N ALA A 70 11.02 11.27 3.63
CA ALA A 70 12.16 12.10 3.25
C ALA A 70 11.89 13.59 3.45
N TYR A 71 10.67 14.05 3.12
CA TYR A 71 10.25 15.42 3.39
C TYR A 71 10.26 15.76 4.89
N TYR A 72 9.80 14.86 5.76
CA TYR A 72 9.88 15.05 7.21
C TYR A 72 11.33 15.06 7.71
N LEU A 73 12.21 14.18 7.21
CA LEU A 73 13.63 14.18 7.58
C LEU A 73 14.34 15.48 7.20
N HIS A 74 13.99 16.05 6.04
CA HIS A 74 14.56 17.32 5.59
C HIS A 74 14.03 18.53 6.39
N ASN A 75 12.80 18.45 6.91
CA ASN A 75 12.15 19.55 7.62
C ASN A 75 12.03 19.22 9.12
N LYS A 76 13.17 19.26 9.83
CA LYS A 76 13.27 18.88 11.26
C LYS A 76 12.36 19.68 12.19
N ASP A 77 11.93 20.87 11.78
CA ASP A 77 11.02 21.73 12.56
C ASP A 77 9.54 21.34 12.42
N MET A 78 9.21 20.28 11.67
CA MET A 78 7.83 19.82 11.52
C MET A 78 7.42 18.92 12.69
N GLU A 79 6.62 19.50 13.58
CA GLU A 79 5.92 18.72 14.60
C GLU A 79 4.83 17.85 13.98
N LEU A 80 4.92 16.54 14.23
CA LEU A 80 3.90 15.57 13.86
C LEU A 80 2.87 15.49 14.98
N SER A 81 1.67 16.02 14.73
CA SER A 81 0.54 15.81 15.63
C SER A 81 0.18 14.33 15.70
N VAL A 82 0.20 13.76 16.91
CA VAL A 82 -0.19 12.36 17.18
C VAL A 82 -1.61 12.09 16.68
N GLY A 83 -2.54 13.02 16.89
CA GLY A 83 -3.92 12.88 16.40
C GLY A 83 -4.01 12.76 14.87
N ARG A 84 -3.19 13.52 14.13
CA ARG A 84 -3.11 13.40 12.67
C ARG A 84 -2.52 12.05 12.25
N LEU A 85 -1.49 11.57 12.95
CA LEU A 85 -0.88 10.28 12.69
C LEU A 85 -1.89 9.14 12.89
N ILE A 86 -2.61 9.15 14.01
CA ILE A 86 -3.67 8.17 14.31
C ILE A 86 -4.80 8.25 13.27
N PHE A 87 -5.26 9.45 12.93
CA PHE A 87 -6.32 9.64 11.93
C PHE A 87 -5.97 8.97 10.60
N TRP A 88 -4.79 9.24 10.04
CA TRP A 88 -4.36 8.61 8.79
C TRP A 88 -4.11 7.11 8.94
N ALA A 89 -3.54 6.68 10.08
CA ALA A 89 -3.31 5.27 10.38
C ALA A 89 -4.61 4.45 10.41
N VAL A 90 -5.70 5.03 10.90
CA VAL A 90 -7.04 4.42 10.89
C VAL A 90 -7.60 4.39 9.47
N LEU A 91 -7.52 5.48 8.71
CA LEU A 91 -8.03 5.51 7.32
C LEU A 91 -7.34 4.47 6.41
N PHE A 92 -6.02 4.32 6.50
CA PHE A 92 -5.30 3.32 5.71
C PHE A 92 -5.71 1.89 6.08
N ARG A 93 -5.86 1.61 7.38
CA ARG A 93 -6.34 0.31 7.85
C ARG A 93 -7.78 0.04 7.43
N GLY A 94 -8.64 1.06 7.47
CA GLY A 94 -10.02 0.97 7.00
C GLY A 94 -10.12 0.53 5.54
N CYS A 95 -9.22 1.01 4.68
CA CYS A 95 -9.14 0.52 3.30
C CYS A 95 -8.78 -0.97 3.24
N GLY A 96 -7.80 -1.41 4.04
CA GLY A 96 -7.37 -2.81 4.10
C GLY A 96 -8.44 -3.76 4.63
N LEU A 97 -9.25 -3.33 5.60
CA LEU A 97 -10.37 -4.13 6.14
C LEU A 97 -11.47 -4.42 5.11
N LEU A 98 -11.58 -3.59 4.07
CA LEU A 98 -12.58 -3.78 3.01
C LEU A 98 -12.06 -4.68 1.88
N GLY A 99 -10.74 -4.87 1.77
CA GLY A 99 -10.12 -5.75 0.79
C GLY A 99 -10.21 -7.22 1.19
N VAL A 100 -10.01 -8.10 0.21
CA VAL A 100 -9.80 -9.53 0.45
C VAL A 100 -8.31 -9.87 0.34
N PRO A 101 -7.83 -10.95 1.00
CA PRO A 101 -6.46 -11.42 0.82
C PRO A 101 -6.15 -11.63 -0.67
N LEU A 102 -5.06 -11.02 -1.13
CA LEU A 102 -4.55 -11.20 -2.48
C LEU A 102 -3.38 -12.19 -2.42
N PHE A 103 -3.29 -13.11 -3.38
CA PHE A 103 -2.21 -14.09 -3.44
C PHE A 103 -2.15 -15.00 -2.20
N GLU A 104 -3.31 -15.31 -1.61
CA GLU A 104 -3.40 -16.28 -0.52
C GLU A 104 -3.06 -17.70 -1.02
N ASP A 105 -3.48 -18.01 -2.24
CA ASP A 105 -3.34 -19.33 -2.86
C ASP A 105 -1.87 -19.66 -3.19
N ASP A 106 -1.00 -18.66 -3.25
CA ASP A 106 0.43 -18.79 -3.47
C ASP A 106 1.12 -19.62 -2.36
N PHE A 107 0.50 -19.73 -1.18
CA PHE A 107 0.94 -20.66 -0.15
C PHE A 107 0.98 -22.11 -0.64
N TYR A 108 -0.05 -22.56 -1.37
CA TYR A 108 -0.12 -23.91 -1.91
C TYR A 108 0.95 -24.13 -2.98
N ARG A 109 1.26 -23.08 -3.76
CA ARG A 109 2.36 -23.10 -4.71
C ARG A 109 3.70 -23.35 -4.03
N TYR A 110 3.97 -22.68 -2.91
CA TYR A 110 5.24 -22.89 -2.18
C TYR A 110 5.36 -24.27 -1.54
N LEU A 111 4.26 -24.83 -1.01
CA LEU A 111 4.26 -26.21 -0.52
C LEU A 111 4.54 -27.21 -1.65
N TRP A 112 3.90 -26.99 -2.80
CA TRP A 112 4.13 -27.81 -3.99
C TRP A 112 5.57 -27.72 -4.48
N ASP A 113 6.13 -26.51 -4.57
CA ASP A 113 7.51 -26.30 -4.96
C ASP A 113 8.48 -27.04 -4.01
N GLY A 114 8.22 -27.01 -2.70
CA GLY A 114 9.01 -27.76 -1.72
C GLY A 114 8.94 -29.28 -1.93
N TYR A 115 7.74 -29.81 -2.14
CA TYR A 115 7.52 -31.23 -2.44
C TYR A 115 8.25 -31.66 -3.72
N ARG A 116 8.09 -30.90 -4.82
CA ARG A 116 8.75 -31.18 -6.10
C ARG A 116 10.26 -31.08 -6.02
N PHE A 117 10.78 -30.13 -5.25
CA PHE A 117 12.22 -30.05 -4.99
C PHE A 117 12.74 -31.28 -4.25
N ALA A 118 12.01 -31.76 -3.23
CA ALA A 118 12.42 -32.94 -2.47
C ALA A 118 12.43 -34.23 -3.32
N GLU A 119 11.50 -34.37 -4.27
CA GLU A 119 11.42 -35.55 -5.13
C GLU A 119 12.32 -35.51 -6.37
N ALA A 120 12.36 -34.36 -7.06
CA ALA A 120 12.94 -34.24 -8.40
C ALA A 120 14.16 -33.30 -8.44
N GLY A 121 14.55 -32.71 -7.32
CA GLY A 121 15.65 -31.74 -7.22
C GLY A 121 15.35 -30.37 -7.84
N THR A 122 14.16 -30.16 -8.42
CA THR A 122 13.72 -28.87 -8.97
C THR A 122 12.20 -28.72 -8.92
N PRO A 123 11.67 -27.56 -8.48
CA PRO A 123 10.24 -27.30 -8.49
C PRO A 123 9.70 -26.95 -9.88
N TYR A 124 10.57 -26.49 -10.79
CA TYR A 124 10.16 -25.92 -12.08
C TYR A 124 10.06 -26.94 -13.22
N GLY A 125 10.30 -28.22 -12.95
CA GLY A 125 10.37 -29.25 -14.00
C GLY A 125 9.02 -29.62 -14.59
N ILE A 126 7.97 -29.70 -13.77
CA ILE A 126 6.64 -30.17 -14.16
C ILE A 126 5.57 -29.29 -13.48
N PRO A 127 4.66 -28.63 -14.22
CA PRO A 127 3.66 -27.75 -13.64
C PRO A 127 2.58 -28.54 -12.88
N PRO A 128 2.00 -27.98 -11.79
CA PRO A 128 0.95 -28.62 -11.00
C PRO A 128 -0.24 -29.08 -11.85
N ALA A 129 -0.61 -28.31 -12.87
CA ALA A 129 -1.73 -28.61 -13.75
C ALA A 129 -1.65 -30.01 -14.40
N GLN A 130 -0.46 -30.59 -14.58
CA GLN A 130 -0.31 -31.93 -15.15
C GLN A 130 -0.64 -33.07 -14.17
N PHE A 131 -0.73 -32.79 -12.87
CA PHE A 131 -1.08 -33.77 -11.84
C PHE A 131 -2.58 -33.78 -11.53
N PHE A 132 -3.30 -32.72 -11.86
CA PHE A 132 -4.71 -32.52 -11.47
C PHE A 132 -5.70 -32.52 -12.66
N THR A 133 -5.29 -33.03 -13.81
CA THR A 133 -6.12 -33.13 -15.04
C THR A 133 -7.10 -34.31 -15.08
N ASP A 134 -7.34 -35.00 -13.96
CA ASP A 134 -8.27 -36.13 -13.93
C ASP A 134 -9.73 -35.66 -14.02
N THR A 135 -10.28 -35.69 -15.24
CA THR A 135 -11.66 -35.32 -15.54
C THR A 135 -12.70 -36.30 -14.99
N THR A 136 -12.29 -37.43 -14.40
CA THR A 136 -13.22 -38.40 -13.79
C THR A 136 -13.59 -38.02 -12.35
N ILE A 137 -12.84 -37.13 -11.71
CA ILE A 137 -13.18 -36.57 -10.40
C ILE A 137 -14.18 -35.43 -10.64
N THR A 138 -15.44 -35.65 -10.25
CA THR A 138 -16.50 -34.64 -10.40
C THR A 138 -16.19 -33.45 -9.51
N HIS A 139 -16.01 -32.26 -10.10
CA HIS A 139 -15.91 -31.01 -9.35
C HIS A 139 -17.25 -30.75 -8.65
N ILE A 140 -17.28 -30.93 -7.33
CA ILE A 140 -18.44 -30.66 -6.47
C ILE A 140 -18.38 -29.21 -6.00
#